data_AF-A0A1B9MZ71-F1
#
_entry.id   AF-A0A1B9MZ71-F1
#
_cell.length_a   1.000
_cell.length_b   1.000
_cell.length_c   1.000
_cell.angle_alpha   90.00
_cell.angle_beta   90.00
_cell.angle_gamma   90.00
#
_symmetry.space_group_name_H-M   'P 1'
#
loop_
_entity.id
_entity.type
_entity.pdbx_description
1 polymer ?
#
loop_
_entity_poly.entity_id
_entity_poly.type
_entity_poly.pdbx_seq_one_letter_code
_entity_poly.pdbx_strand_id
1 'polypeptide(L)'
;MMKVMSILINMLIFYFLIGNANADVFETQSFSSEGAELICDYKKSNELVLNVYGETFASKIKVIKSKPHNYNINAKFDYYNLPIYEKFRNILSVNYDFYVENDQVIESSLLDSDLKQVIKDIYKSIKQILKEAHENQKCLSWVF
;
A
#
# COMPACT_ATOMS: atom_id res chain seq x y z
N MET A 1 -7.40 -27.79 39.48
CA MET A 1 -6.88 -27.69 38.10
C MET A 1 -7.56 -26.63 37.22
N MET A 2 -8.82 -26.22 37.45
CA MET A 2 -9.50 -25.21 36.61
C MET A 2 -8.89 -23.79 36.61
N LYS A 3 -8.29 -23.33 37.71
CA LYS A 3 -7.73 -21.96 37.80
C LYS A 3 -6.52 -21.73 36.88
N VAL A 4 -5.70 -22.76 36.65
CA VAL A 4 -4.51 -22.65 35.78
C VAL A 4 -4.92 -22.59 34.30
N MET A 5 -5.98 -23.31 33.92
CA MET A 5 -6.50 -23.34 32.55
C MET A 5 -7.15 -22.01 32.14
N SER A 6 -7.87 -21.33 33.05
CA SER A 6 -8.43 -20.00 32.77
C SER A 6 -7.38 -18.90 32.63
N ILE A 7 -6.22 -19.01 33.31
CA ILE A 7 -5.13 -18.04 33.19
C ILE A 7 -4.43 -18.18 31.82
N LEU A 8 -4.22 -19.40 31.34
CA LEU A 8 -3.61 -19.68 30.04
C LEU A 8 -4.48 -19.19 28.86
N ILE A 9 -5.80 -19.37 28.93
CA ILE A 9 -6.73 -18.88 27.90
C ILE A 9 -6.73 -17.34 27.84
N ASN A 10 -6.74 -16.66 28.98
CA ASN A 10 -6.69 -15.20 29.02
C ASN A 10 -5.33 -14.63 28.56
N MET A 11 -4.21 -15.31 28.84
CA MET A 11 -2.90 -14.89 28.33
C MET A 11 -2.76 -15.09 26.83
N LEU A 12 -3.31 -16.17 26.25
CA LEU A 12 -3.33 -16.38 24.79
C LEU A 12 -4.16 -15.31 24.08
N ILE A 13 -5.31 -14.92 24.64
CA ILE A 13 -6.14 -13.83 24.11
C ILE A 13 -5.42 -12.48 24.22
N PHE A 14 -4.73 -12.21 25.35
CA PHE A 14 -3.94 -11.00 25.50
C PHE A 14 -2.72 -10.96 24.56
N TYR A 15 -2.04 -12.07 24.30
CA TYR A 15 -0.95 -12.12 23.32
C TYR A 15 -1.44 -11.89 21.88
N PHE A 16 -2.66 -12.32 21.56
CA PHE A 16 -3.32 -12.01 20.28
C PHE A 16 -3.78 -10.54 20.18
N LEU A 17 -4.18 -9.94 21.30
CA LEU A 17 -4.61 -8.54 21.37
C LEU A 17 -3.44 -7.55 21.48
N ILE A 18 -2.30 -7.97 22.03
CA ILE A 18 -0.99 -7.30 21.90
C ILE A 18 -0.34 -7.78 20.58
N GLY A 19 -1.14 -7.87 19.51
CA GLY A 19 -0.66 -8.07 18.16
C GLY A 19 0.38 -7.00 17.88
N ASN A 20 1.59 -7.44 17.52
CA ASN A 20 2.77 -6.63 17.28
C ASN A 20 2.41 -5.23 16.74
N ALA A 21 2.74 -4.20 17.52
CA ALA A 21 2.64 -2.80 17.17
C ALA A 21 3.60 -2.38 16.03
N ASN A 22 4.01 -3.33 15.20
CA ASN A 22 5.00 -3.22 14.16
C ASN A 22 4.26 -3.24 12.82
N ALA A 23 4.50 -2.25 11.98
CA ALA A 23 4.01 -2.30 10.61
C ALA A 23 4.56 -3.56 9.91
N ASP A 24 3.73 -4.23 9.13
CA ASP A 24 4.24 -5.22 8.19
C ASP A 24 4.90 -4.48 7.02
N VAL A 25 6.13 -4.87 6.72
CA VAL A 25 6.87 -4.41 5.55
C VAL A 25 7.03 -5.60 4.61
N PHE A 26 6.67 -5.42 3.35
CA PHE A 26 6.84 -6.39 2.28
C PHE A 26 7.57 -5.75 1.11
N GLU A 27 8.71 -6.31 0.75
CA GLU A 27 9.52 -5.86 -0.39
C GLU A 27 9.27 -6.76 -1.60
N THR A 28 9.08 -6.17 -2.78
CA THR A 28 8.87 -6.87 -4.05
C THR A 28 9.47 -6.09 -5.23
N GLN A 29 9.69 -6.74 -6.37
CA GLN A 29 10.10 -6.11 -7.63
C GLN A 29 8.95 -6.00 -8.64
N SER A 30 7.72 -6.37 -8.26
CA SER A 30 6.61 -6.47 -9.22
C SER A 30 6.08 -5.14 -9.74
N PHE A 31 6.54 -4.01 -9.20
CA PHE A 31 6.15 -2.66 -9.65
C PHE A 31 7.28 -1.92 -10.39
N SER A 32 8.54 -2.25 -10.13
CA SER A 32 9.70 -1.59 -10.75
C SER A 32 10.90 -2.52 -10.85
N SER A 33 11.87 -2.15 -11.70
CA SER A 33 13.11 -2.90 -11.88
C SER A 33 14.01 -2.96 -10.63
N GLU A 34 13.81 -2.08 -9.66
CA GLU A 34 14.70 -1.96 -8.49
C GLU A 34 14.03 -2.27 -7.16
N GLY A 35 12.72 -2.11 -7.06
CA GLY A 35 11.97 -2.53 -5.89
C GLY A 35 10.80 -1.63 -5.52
N ALA A 36 9.89 -2.22 -4.77
CA ALA A 36 8.77 -1.61 -4.12
C ALA A 36 8.65 -2.16 -2.70
N GLU A 37 8.20 -1.31 -1.80
CA GLU A 37 8.04 -1.59 -0.38
C GLU A 37 6.59 -1.27 -0.01
N LEU A 38 5.85 -2.31 0.38
CA LEU A 38 4.50 -2.19 0.92
C LEU A 38 4.57 -2.14 2.44
N ILE A 39 4.03 -1.09 3.02
CA ILE A 39 3.96 -0.85 4.46
C ILE A 39 2.50 -0.87 4.90
N CYS A 40 2.17 -1.82 5.77
CA CYS A 40 0.85 -2.01 6.37
C CYS A 40 0.93 -1.76 7.87
N ASP A 41 0.62 -0.54 8.31
CA ASP A 41 0.64 -0.17 9.72
C ASP A 41 -0.63 -0.63 10.43
N TYR A 42 -0.52 -1.62 11.31
CA TYR A 42 -1.64 -2.15 12.07
C TYR A 42 -2.29 -1.13 13.03
N LYS A 43 -1.59 -0.06 13.43
CA LYS A 43 -2.19 1.06 14.20
C LYS A 43 -3.05 1.97 13.33
N LYS A 44 -2.80 1.97 12.02
CA LYS A 44 -3.59 2.66 11.00
C LYS A 44 -4.19 1.62 10.07
N SER A 45 -5.05 0.75 10.62
CA SER A 45 -5.66 -0.39 9.91
C SER A 45 -6.44 -0.01 8.63
N ASN A 46 -6.70 1.28 8.43
CA ASN A 46 -7.33 1.84 7.25
C ASN A 46 -6.34 2.53 6.27
N GLU A 47 -5.04 2.54 6.53
CA GLU A 47 -4.02 3.09 5.62
C GLU A 47 -3.03 2.01 5.15
N LEU A 48 -2.72 2.05 3.86
CA LEU A 48 -1.67 1.24 3.22
C LEU A 48 -0.77 2.18 2.42
N VAL A 49 0.54 2.04 2.62
CA VAL A 49 1.54 2.88 1.97
C VAL A 49 2.42 2.00 1.11
N LEU A 50 2.47 2.29 -0.18
CA LEU A 50 3.35 1.65 -1.14
C LEU A 50 4.40 2.67 -1.57
N ASN A 51 5.65 2.41 -1.22
CA ASN A 51 6.79 3.11 -1.77
C ASN A 51 7.33 2.33 -2.97
N VAL A 52 7.70 3.01 -4.05
CA VAL A 52 8.31 2.37 -5.21
C VAL A 52 9.57 3.14 -5.54
N TYR A 53 10.64 2.41 -5.80
CA TYR A 53 11.94 2.97 -6.10
C TYR A 53 12.42 2.46 -7.45
N GLY A 54 13.10 3.32 -8.20
CA GLY A 54 13.81 3.01 -9.42
C GLY A 54 14.97 3.98 -9.57
N GLU A 55 15.85 3.74 -10.55
CA GLU A 55 17.12 4.43 -10.61
C GLU A 55 16.94 5.96 -10.57
N THR A 56 16.02 6.49 -11.37
CA THR A 56 15.74 7.92 -11.52
C THR A 56 14.32 8.28 -11.10
N PHE A 57 13.70 7.43 -10.28
CA PHE A 57 12.26 7.46 -10.02
C PHE A 57 11.96 7.06 -8.57
N ALA A 58 11.10 7.83 -7.91
CA ALA A 58 10.53 7.42 -6.63
C ALA A 58 9.03 7.71 -6.64
N SER A 59 8.25 6.82 -6.03
CA SER A 59 6.84 7.07 -5.83
C SER A 59 6.39 6.71 -4.43
N LYS A 60 5.35 7.42 -3.98
CA LYS A 60 4.64 7.13 -2.75
C LYS A 60 3.15 7.11 -3.03
N ILE A 61 2.55 5.95 -2.88
CA ILE A 61 1.13 5.69 -3.10
C ILE A 61 0.50 5.40 -1.74
N LYS A 62 -0.45 6.24 -1.33
CA LYS A 62 -1.21 6.08 -0.09
C LYS A 62 -2.64 5.68 -0.42
N VAL A 63 -3.03 4.50 0.05
CA VAL A 63 -4.40 3.97 -0.04
C VAL A 63 -5.07 4.11 1.31
N ILE A 64 -6.22 4.78 1.35
CA ILE A 64 -7.01 5.00 2.56
C ILE A 64 -8.37 4.32 2.40
N LYS A 65 -8.60 3.26 3.16
CA LYS A 65 -9.87 2.54 3.23
C LYS A 65 -10.91 3.40 3.95
N SER A 66 -11.97 3.76 3.25
CA SER A 66 -13.09 4.51 3.83
C SER A 66 -14.19 3.57 4.32
N LYS A 67 -14.49 2.53 3.54
CA LYS A 67 -15.43 1.43 3.82
C LYS A 67 -14.86 0.15 3.21
N PRO A 68 -15.42 -1.04 3.54
CA PRO A 68 -15.13 -2.24 2.75
C PRO A 68 -15.30 -1.94 1.26
N HIS A 69 -14.34 -2.35 0.43
CA HIS A 69 -14.34 -2.17 -1.03
C HIS A 69 -14.27 -0.72 -1.55
N ASN A 70 -14.07 0.28 -0.66
CA ASN A 70 -14.00 1.69 -1.05
C ASN A 70 -12.73 2.38 -0.54
N TYR A 71 -11.99 3.01 -1.45
CA TYR A 71 -10.65 3.52 -1.18
C TYR A 71 -10.42 4.90 -1.79
N ASN A 72 -9.78 5.77 -1.03
CA ASN A 72 -9.16 6.99 -1.56
C ASN A 72 -7.68 6.69 -1.82
N ILE A 73 -7.22 6.93 -3.05
CA ILE A 73 -5.84 6.67 -3.45
C ILE A 73 -5.18 7.98 -3.83
N ASN A 74 -4.06 8.28 -3.18
CA ASN A 74 -3.24 9.45 -3.43
C ASN A 74 -1.85 8.96 -3.83
N ALA A 75 -1.45 9.21 -5.07
CA ALA A 75 -0.19 8.72 -5.63
C ALA A 75 0.68 9.90 -6.06
N LYS A 76 1.89 9.97 -5.51
CA LYS A 76 2.90 10.95 -5.90
C LYS A 76 4.06 10.25 -6.59
N PHE A 77 4.42 10.72 -7.78
CA PHE A 77 5.53 10.25 -8.57
C PHE A 77 6.55 11.37 -8.75
N ASP A 78 7.78 11.12 -8.33
CA ASP A 78 8.89 12.05 -8.42
C ASP A 78 9.93 11.49 -9.40
N TYR A 79 10.28 12.31 -10.40
CA TYR A 79 11.29 11.99 -11.40
C TYR A 79 12.52 12.86 -11.20
N TYR A 80 13.68 12.25 -11.41
CA TYR A 80 14.99 12.86 -11.19
C TYR A 80 15.81 12.83 -12.48
N ASN A 81 16.68 13.83 -12.66
CA ASN A 81 17.59 13.89 -13.80
C ASN A 81 18.85 13.02 -13.64
N LEU A 82 19.12 12.54 -12.44
CA LEU A 82 20.23 11.67 -12.05
C LEU A 82 19.69 10.59 -11.12
N PRO A 83 20.46 9.50 -10.93
CA PRO A 83 20.04 8.43 -10.05
C PRO A 83 19.71 8.90 -8.62
N ILE A 84 18.75 8.25 -7.95
CA ILE A 84 18.22 8.57 -6.61
C ILE A 84 19.22 8.34 -5.46
N TYR A 85 20.49 8.05 -5.78
CA TYR A 85 21.61 8.03 -4.83
C TYR A 85 22.62 9.18 -5.04
N GLU A 86 22.47 9.99 -6.11
CA GLU A 86 23.32 11.15 -6.41
C GLU A 86 22.61 12.47 -6.08
N LYS A 87 23.29 13.48 -5.49
CA LYS A 87 22.70 14.75 -5.02
C LYS A 87 21.60 15.30 -5.96
N PHE A 88 20.35 15.26 -5.48
CA PHE A 88 19.14 15.35 -6.31
C PHE A 88 18.79 16.75 -6.80
N ARG A 89 18.35 16.83 -8.06
CA ARG A 89 17.37 17.82 -8.48
C ARG A 89 16.12 17.08 -8.98
N ASN A 90 15.02 17.20 -8.24
CA ASN A 90 13.72 16.79 -8.75
C ASN A 90 13.40 17.64 -9.99
N ILE A 91 13.04 16.97 -11.08
CA ILE A 91 12.69 17.64 -12.35
C ILE A 91 11.19 17.68 -12.60
N LEU A 92 10.45 16.73 -12.04
CA LEU A 92 9.01 16.63 -12.20
C LEU A 92 8.41 15.88 -11.01
N SER A 93 7.31 16.43 -10.50
CA SER A 93 6.41 15.73 -9.58
C SER A 93 5.02 15.67 -10.18
N VAL A 94 4.44 14.48 -10.24
CA VAL A 94 3.07 14.26 -10.70
C VAL A 94 2.24 13.65 -9.57
N ASN A 95 1.06 14.19 -9.33
CA ASN A 95 0.13 13.69 -8.32
C ASN A 95 -1.12 13.16 -9.00
N TYR A 96 -1.59 12.01 -8.54
CA TYR A 96 -2.85 11.39 -8.94
C TYR A 96 -3.69 11.12 -7.71
N ASP A 97 -4.85 11.75 -7.64
CA ASP A 97 -5.84 11.53 -6.58
C ASP A 97 -7.10 10.96 -7.21
N PHE A 98 -7.53 9.78 -6.76
CA PHE A 98 -8.71 9.12 -7.30
C PHE A 98 -9.42 8.26 -6.26
N TYR A 99 -10.69 7.98 -6.53
CA TYR A 99 -11.55 7.19 -5.67
C TYR A 99 -11.90 5.86 -6.35
N VAL A 100 -11.91 4.80 -5.55
CA VAL A 100 -12.35 3.47 -5.93
C VAL A 100 -13.60 3.15 -5.12
N GLU A 101 -14.67 2.75 -5.80
CA GLU A 101 -15.94 2.34 -5.18
C GLU A 101 -16.26 0.92 -5.62
N ASN A 102 -16.59 0.05 -4.66
CA ASN A 102 -16.86 -1.37 -4.92
C ASN A 102 -15.76 -2.02 -5.79
N ASP A 103 -14.50 -1.76 -5.43
CA ASP A 103 -13.29 -2.21 -6.13
C ASP A 103 -13.16 -1.76 -7.59
N GLN A 104 -13.95 -0.77 -8.03
CA GLN A 104 -13.89 -0.15 -9.35
C GLN A 104 -13.42 1.31 -9.27
N VAL A 105 -12.50 1.69 -10.16
CA VAL A 105 -12.06 3.09 -10.27
C VAL A 105 -13.23 3.93 -10.76
N ILE A 106 -13.59 4.97 -10.00
CA ILE A 106 -14.58 5.94 -10.43
C ILE A 106 -13.90 6.91 -11.39
N GLU A 107 -14.13 6.71 -12.69
CA GLU A 107 -13.65 7.62 -13.72
C GLU A 107 -14.47 8.91 -13.72
N SER A 108 -13.82 10.06 -13.53
CA SER A 108 -14.44 11.34 -13.89
C SER A 108 -14.51 11.48 -15.41
N SER A 109 -15.66 11.91 -15.93
CA SER A 109 -15.86 12.20 -17.36
C SER A 109 -15.00 13.36 -17.87
N LEU A 110 -14.38 14.12 -16.96
CA LEU A 110 -13.50 15.25 -17.25
C LEU A 110 -12.02 14.86 -17.38
N LEU A 111 -11.66 13.59 -17.14
CA LEU A 111 -10.28 13.12 -17.24
C LEU A 111 -9.95 12.70 -18.69
N ASP A 112 -8.78 13.13 -19.17
CA ASP A 112 -8.18 12.67 -20.42
C ASP A 112 -8.02 11.12 -20.44
N SER A 113 -8.11 10.50 -21.61
CA SER A 113 -7.97 9.05 -21.78
C SER A 113 -6.62 8.52 -21.27
N ASP A 114 -5.54 9.28 -21.46
CA ASP A 114 -4.21 8.87 -21.02
C ASP A 114 -4.13 8.84 -19.48
N LEU A 115 -4.73 9.84 -18.85
CA LEU A 115 -4.82 9.93 -17.38
C LEU A 115 -5.66 8.79 -16.79
N LYS A 116 -6.74 8.41 -17.47
CA LYS A 116 -7.57 7.26 -17.07
C LYS A 116 -6.80 5.95 -17.11
N GLN A 117 -5.99 5.74 -18.16
CA GLN A 117 -5.18 4.54 -18.28
C GLN A 117 -4.15 4.44 -17.16
N VAL A 118 -3.44 5.53 -16.86
CA VAL A 118 -2.46 5.59 -15.76
C VAL A 118 -3.11 5.24 -14.41
N ILE A 119 -4.28 5.79 -14.10
CA ILE A 119 -5.00 5.49 -12.85
C ILE A 119 -5.36 3.99 -12.75
N LYS A 120 -5.83 3.39 -13.86
CA LYS A 120 -6.14 1.95 -13.91
C LYS A 120 -4.91 1.09 -13.68
N ASP A 121 -3.78 1.48 -14.27
CA ASP A 121 -2.53 0.75 -14.13
C ASP A 121 -1.98 0.84 -12.70
N ILE A 122 -2.01 2.03 -12.09
CA ILE A 122 -1.69 2.21 -10.66
C ILE A 122 -2.55 1.27 -9.81
N TYR A 123 -3.87 1.27 -10.02
CA TYR A 123 -4.78 0.44 -9.25
C TYR A 123 -4.56 -1.05 -9.45
N LYS A 124 -4.28 -1.49 -10.68
CA LYS A 124 -3.94 -2.88 -11.00
C LYS A 124 -2.66 -3.31 -10.28
N SER A 125 -1.63 -2.48 -10.28
CA SER A 125 -0.35 -2.81 -9.64
C SER A 125 -0.46 -2.89 -8.11
N ILE A 126 -1.26 -2.03 -7.48
CA ILE A 126 -1.55 -2.13 -6.03
C ILE A 126 -2.16 -3.51 -5.71
N LYS A 127 -3.15 -3.95 -6.49
CA LYS A 127 -3.80 -5.26 -6.28
C LYS A 127 -2.82 -6.42 -6.46
N GLN A 128 -1.92 -6.33 -7.43
CA GLN A 128 -0.89 -7.36 -7.65
C GLN A 128 0.07 -7.45 -6.47
N ILE A 129 0.65 -6.33 -6.03
CA ILE A 129 1.59 -6.33 -4.89
C ILE A 129 0.91 -6.84 -3.62
N LEU A 130 -0.34 -6.44 -3.37
CA LEU A 130 -1.04 -6.91 -2.18
C LEU A 130 -1.30 -8.42 -2.25
N LYS A 131 -1.64 -8.94 -3.44
CA LYS A 131 -1.78 -10.39 -3.63
C LYS A 131 -0.48 -11.12 -3.30
N GLU A 132 0.66 -10.63 -3.78
CA GLU A 132 1.98 -11.20 -3.46
C GLU A 132 2.29 -11.12 -1.96
N ALA A 133 1.95 -10.00 -1.32
CA ALA A 133 2.10 -9.85 0.13
C ALA A 133 1.28 -10.91 0.88
N HIS A 134 0.03 -11.17 0.47
CA HIS A 134 -0.80 -12.21 1.07
C HIS A 134 -0.25 -13.62 0.87
N GLU A 135 0.28 -13.94 -0.32
CA GLU A 135 0.98 -15.20 -0.59
C GLU A 135 2.19 -15.39 0.36
N ASN A 136 2.80 -14.28 0.80
CA ASN A 136 3.89 -14.23 1.78
C ASN A 136 3.43 -14.02 3.23
N GLN A 137 2.14 -14.17 3.53
CA GLN A 137 1.56 -13.99 4.87
C GLN A 137 1.77 -12.59 5.48
N LYS A 138 1.88 -11.56 4.65
CA LYS A 138 2.02 -10.15 5.03
C LYS A 138 0.75 -9.37 4.69
N CYS A 139 0.49 -8.28 5.43
CA CYS A 139 -0.59 -7.33 5.13
C CYS A 139 -2.02 -7.92 5.10
N LEU A 140 -2.26 -9.05 5.79
CA LEU A 140 -3.51 -9.84 5.72
C LEU A 140 -4.78 -9.09 6.17
N SER A 141 -4.64 -7.93 6.82
CA SER A 141 -5.76 -7.06 7.20
C SER A 141 -6.38 -6.29 6.02
N TRP A 142 -5.77 -6.38 4.84
CA TRP A 142 -6.26 -5.78 3.62
C TRP A 142 -6.86 -6.83 2.68
N VAL A 143 -8.03 -6.56 2.13
CA VAL A 143 -8.69 -7.46 1.17
C VAL A 143 -9.28 -6.56 0.09
N PHE A 144 -8.94 -6.85 -1.16
CA PHE A 144 -9.48 -6.25 -2.39
C PHE A 144 -10.27 -7.31 -3.16
#